data_AF-A0A2G2IIT2-F1
#
_entry.id   AF-A0A2G2IIT2-F1
#
_cell.length_a   1.000
_cell.length_b   1.000
_cell.length_c   1.000
_cell.angle_alpha   90.00
_cell.angle_beta   90.00
_cell.angle_gamma   90.00
#
_symmetry.space_group_name_H-M   'P 1'
#
loop_
_entity.id
_entity.type
_entity.pdbx_description
1 polymer ?
#
loop_
_entity_poly.entity_id
_entity_poly.type
_entity_poly.pdbx_seq_one_letter_code
_entity_poly.pdbx_strand_id
1 'polypeptide(L)' 'MIIPLEQIDEETLTAIIEDFILREGTDYGVIDTSKADKVAQVKLQLQQGSAVIVYSELHESVNILPREQFNDENKTQH' A
#
# COMPACT_ATOMS: atom_id res chain seq x y z
N MET A 1 -0.09 3.61 -12.43
CA MET A 1 -0.51 2.28 -12.93
C MET A 1 -0.67 1.32 -11.76
N ILE A 2 -1.68 0.43 -11.72
CA ILE A 2 -1.78 -0.58 -10.65
C ILE A 2 -0.90 -1.79 -11.01
N ILE A 3 -0.03 -2.21 -10.09
CA ILE A 3 0.76 -3.44 -10.23
C ILE A 3 0.02 -4.60 -9.56
N PRO A 4 -0.17 -5.74 -10.24
CA PRO A 4 -0.69 -6.95 -9.62
C PRO A 4 0.31 -7.53 -8.61
N LEU A 5 -0.19 -7.91 -7.43
CA LEU A 5 0.60 -8.48 -6.34
C LEU A 5 1.38 -9.74 -6.74
N GLU A 6 0.82 -10.55 -7.65
CA GLU A 6 1.45 -11.77 -8.16
C GLU A 6 2.73 -11.49 -8.96
N GLN A 7 2.94 -10.26 -9.41
CA GLN A 7 4.16 -9.85 -10.12
C GLN A 7 5.22 -9.23 -9.19
N ILE A 8 4.94 -9.15 -7.89
CA ILE A 8 5.85 -8.59 -6.91
C ILE A 8 6.29 -9.71 -5.99
N ASP A 9 7.61 -9.92 -5.89
CA ASP A 9 8.19 -10.86 -4.94
C ASP A 9 7.81 -10.52 -3.50
N GLU A 10 7.63 -11.52 -2.65
CA GLU A 10 7.22 -11.32 -1.26
C GLU A 10 8.21 -10.44 -0.47
N GLU A 11 9.50 -10.52 -0.78
CA GLU A 11 10.53 -9.67 -0.18
C GLU A 11 10.32 -8.19 -0.56
N THR A 12 10.10 -7.92 -1.85
CA THR A 12 9.84 -6.56 -2.34
C THR A 12 8.51 -6.05 -1.82
N LEU A 13 7.47 -6.87 -1.83
CA LEU A 13 6.18 -6.54 -1.26
C LEU A 13 6.30 -6.12 0.21
N THR A 14 7.05 -6.89 0.99
CA THR A 14 7.29 -6.59 2.40
C THR A 14 8.03 -5.27 2.55
N ALA A 15 9.08 -5.03 1.78
CA ALA A 15 9.83 -3.77 1.81
C ALA A 15 8.94 -2.56 1.46
N ILE A 16 8.08 -2.68 0.44
CA ILE A 16 7.14 -1.61 0.06
C ILE A 16 6.14 -1.35 1.19
N ILE A 17 5.60 -2.40 1.81
CA ILE A 17 4.67 -2.28 2.94
C ILE A 17 5.37 -1.62 4.14
N GLU A 18 6.60 -2.01 4.44
CA GLU A 18 7.39 -1.42 5.51
C GLU A 18 7.66 0.07 5.27
N ASP A 19 8.03 0.44 4.04
CA ASP A 19 8.27 1.84 3.64
C ASP A 19 6.98 2.66 3.70
N PHE A 20 5.86 2.08 3.28
CA PHE A 20 4.53 2.68 3.38
C PHE A 20 4.16 2.97 4.84
N ILE A 21 4.32 1.99 5.75
CA ILE A 21 4.07 2.15 7.19
C ILE A 21 5.01 3.22 7.79
N LEU A 22 6.25 3.29 7.31
CA LEU A 22 7.24 4.26 7.77
C LEU A 22 6.89 5.69 7.33
N ARG A 23 6.41 5.87 6.09
CA ARG A 23 6.03 7.16 5.50
C ARG A 23 4.69 7.69 5.98
N GLU A 24 3.66 6.85 6.03
CA GLU A 24 2.34 7.29 6.49
C GLU A 24 2.32 7.64 7.98
N GLY A 25 3.34 7.23 8.74
CA GLY A 25 3.65 7.85 10.02
C GLY A 25 2.42 7.98 10.91
N THR A 26 1.89 6.83 11.37
CA THR A 26 0.87 6.64 12.41
C THR A 26 -0.62 6.55 11.98
N ASP A 27 -1.38 5.81 12.80
CA ASP A 27 -2.86 5.75 12.88
C ASP A 27 -3.67 4.81 11.96
N TYR A 28 -3.12 3.69 11.47
CA TYR A 28 -3.99 2.56 11.05
C TYR A 28 -4.42 1.75 12.29
N GLY A 29 -5.38 2.32 13.02
CA GLY A 29 -6.01 1.71 14.18
C GLY A 29 -5.29 2.03 15.49
N VAL A 30 -6.05 2.61 16.42
CA VAL A 30 -5.74 2.95 17.82
C VAL A 30 -5.34 1.76 18.71
N ILE A 31 -4.86 0.66 18.14
CA ILE A 31 -4.35 -0.49 18.89
C ILE A 31 -2.83 -0.48 18.75
N ASP A 32 -2.14 -0.65 19.87
CA ASP A 32 -0.69 -0.72 19.98
C ASP A 32 -0.14 -1.97 19.26
N THR A 33 -0.29 -2.03 17.94
CA THR A 33 0.10 -3.19 17.14
C THR A 33 1.53 -3.01 16.65
N SER A 34 2.33 -4.05 16.85
CA SER A 34 3.72 -4.11 16.40
C SER A 34 3.81 -3.92 14.88
N LYS A 35 4.97 -3.44 14.39
CA LYS A 35 5.24 -3.26 12.94
C LYS A 35 4.86 -4.50 12.12
N ALA A 36 5.18 -5.69 12.63
CA ALA A 36 4.84 -6.97 11.98
C ALA A 36 3.33 -7.18 11.79
N ASP A 37 2.53 -6.76 12.75
CA ASP A 37 1.07 -6.88 12.68
C ASP A 37 0.50 -5.92 11.63
N LYS A 38 1.02 -4.69 11.57
CA LYS A 38 0.68 -3.71 10.53
C LYS A 38 1.04 -4.23 9.14
N VAL A 39 2.20 -4.87 8.99
CA VAL A 39 2.59 -5.50 7.71
C VAL A 39 1.57 -6.58 7.32
N ALA A 40 1.16 -7.43 8.26
CA ALA A 40 0.16 -8.46 8.01
C ALA A 40 -1.20 -7.87 7.63
N GLN A 41 -1.65 -6.79 8.30
CA GLN A 41 -2.89 -6.07 7.98
C GLN A 41 -2.86 -5.49 6.56
N VAL A 42 -1.78 -4.81 6.17
CA VAL A 42 -1.65 -4.25 4.82
C VAL A 42 -1.58 -5.38 3.78
N LYS A 43 -0.82 -6.45 4.04
CA LYS A 43 -0.76 -7.63 3.16
C LYS A 43 -2.16 -8.24 2.96
N LEU A 44 -2.96 -8.33 4.02
CA LEU A 44 -4.33 -8.82 3.93
C LEU A 44 -5.24 -7.88 3.13
N GLN A 45 -5.11 -6.56 3.29
CA GLN A 45 -5.87 -5.58 2.50
C GLN A 45 -5.53 -5.65 1.01
N LEU A 46 -4.25 -5.84 0.69
CA LEU A 46 -3.76 -6.06 -0.66
C LEU A 46 -4.37 -7.34 -1.26
N GLN A 47 -4.33 -8.46 -0.52
CA GLN A 47 -4.95 -9.72 -0.95
C GLN A 47 -6.47 -9.62 -1.12
N GLN A 48 -7.15 -8.84 -0.28
CA GLN A 48 -8.59 -8.60 -0.37
C GLN A 48 -8.96 -7.59 -1.47
N GLY A 49 -7.99 -6.88 -2.05
CA GLY A 49 -8.23 -5.79 -3.01
C GLY A 49 -8.76 -4.49 -2.38
N SER A 50 -8.68 -4.36 -1.05
CA SER A 50 -8.99 -3.11 -0.33
C SER A 50 -7.84 -2.10 -0.39
N ALA A 51 -6.62 -2.56 -0.69
CA ALA A 51 -5.47 -1.73 -1.03
C ALA A 51 -4.91 -2.17 -2.39
N VAL A 52 -4.25 -1.26 -3.10
CA VAL A 52 -3.61 -1.51 -4.39
C VAL A 52 -2.20 -0.94 -4.41
N ILE A 53 -1.30 -1.61 -5.11
CA ILE A 53 0.06 -1.12 -5.33
C ILE A 53 0.04 -0.30 -6.61
N VAL A 54 0.52 0.93 -6.51
CA VAL A 54 0.54 1.89 -7.61
C VAL A 54 1.98 2.20 -7.97
N TYR A 55 2.31 1.97 -9.24
CA TYR A 55 3.53 2.44 -9.85
C TYR A 55 3.34 3.83 -10.43
N SER A 56 4.26 4.73 -10.07
CA SER A 56 4.37 6.06 -10.64
C SER A 56 5.57 6.10 -11.58
N GLU A 57 5.30 6.10 -12.89
CA GLU A 57 6.34 6.21 -13.92
C GLU A 57 7.14 7.52 -13.82
N LEU A 58 6.48 8.60 -13.38
CA LEU A 58 7.10 9.92 -13.23
C LEU A 58 8.23 9.95 -12.20
N HIS A 59 8.14 9.12 -11.17
CA HIS A 59 9.11 9.08 -10.07
C HIS A 59 9.79 7.71 -9.97
N GLU A 60 9.57 6.83 -10.96
CA GLU A 60 10.03 5.44 -10.98
C GLU A 60 9.86 4.72 -9.62
N SER A 61 8.75 5.02 -8.94
CA SER A 61 8.52 4.65 -7.54
C SER A 61 7.23 3.85 -7.39
N VAL A 62 7.27 2.90 -6.46
CA VAL A 62 6.12 2.10 -6.03
C VAL A 62 5.55 2.66 -4.74
N ASN A 63 4.23 2.76 -4.67
CA ASN A 63 3.53 3.20 -3.47
C ASN A 63 2.31 2.30 -3.25
N ILE A 64 1.81 2.25 -2.01
CA ILE A 64 0.57 1.56 -1.67
C ILE A 64 -0.48 2.62 -1.45
N LEU A 65 -1.68 2.41 -1.97
CA LEU A 65 -2.83 3.27 -1.70
C LEU A 65 -4.04 2.40 -1.37
N PRO A 66 -4.88 2.81 -0.41
CA PRO A 66 -6.21 2.25 -0.25
C PRO A 66 -6.98 2.35 -1.56
N ARG A 67 -7.77 1.33 -1.88
CA ARG A 67 -8.60 1.29 -3.10
C ARG A 67 -9.51 2.53 -3.19
N GLU A 68 -10.00 3.00 -2.04
CA GLU A 68 -10.82 4.21 -1.91
C GLU A 68 -10.02 5.48 -2.26
N GLN A 69 -8.81 5.66 -1.70
CA GLN A 69 -7.95 6.81 -2.03
C GLN A 69 -7.54 6.81 -3.50
N PHE A 70 -7.18 5.65 -4.06
CA PHE A 70 -6.85 5.55 -5.48
C PHE A 70 -8.01 5.97 -6.38
N ASN A 71 -9.24 5.60 -6.02
CA ASN A 71 -10.43 6.01 -6.75
C ASN A 71 -10.70 7.52 -6.63
N ASP A 72 -10.36 8.14 -5.49
CA ASP A 72 -10.57 9.57 -5.24
C ASP A 72 -9.53 10.46 -5.95
N GLU A 73 -8.26 10.05 -5.96
CA GLU A 73 -7.18 10.68 -6.75
C GLU A 73 -7.53 10.71 -8.25
N ASN A 74 -8.05 9.60 -8.79
CA ASN A 74 -8.52 9.54 -10.18
C ASN A 74 -9.72 10.48 -10.45
N LYS A 75 -10.50 10.82 -9.41
CA LYS A 75 -11.69 11.65 -9.54
C LYS A 75 -11.36 13.14 -9.49
N THR A 76 -10.28 13.52 -8.81
CA THR A 76 -9.85 14.92 -8.66
C THR A 76 -9.07 15.43 -9.88
N GLN A 77 -8.65 14.52 -10.77
CA GLN A 77 -7.93 14.85 -11.99
C GLN A 77 -8.84 15.00 -13.24
N HIS A 78 -10.17 15.14 -13.04
CA HIS A 78 -11.19 15.27 -14.09
C HIS A 78 -11.95 16.60 -14.03
#